data_AF-A0A933IG61-F1
#
_entry.id   AF-A0A933IG61-F1
#
_cell.length_a   1.000
_cell.length_b   1.000
_cell.length_c   1.000
_cell.angle_alpha   90.00
_cell.angle_beta   90.00
_cell.angle_gamma   90.00
#
_symmetry.space_group_name_H-M   'P 1'
#
loop_
_entity.id
_entity.type
_entity.pdbx_description
1 polymer ?
#
loop_
_entity_poly.entity_id
_entity_poly.type
_entity_poly.pdbx_seq_one_letter_code
_entity_poly.pdbx_strand_id
1 'polypeptide(L)' 'MGEEVIGKVMDYFAKIGVAGIQITAGFLSVGDTIRIKGHTTDLTQAVDSVISD' A
#
# COMPACT_ATOMS: atom_id res chain seq x y z
N MET A 1 10.71 13.85 -9.48
CA MET A 1 10.46 12.40 -9.58
C MET A 1 9.21 12.15 -8.75
N GLY A 2 8.11 11.85 -9.43
CA GLY A 2 6.76 11.96 -8.89
C GLY A 2 6.30 10.69 -8.17
N GLU A 3 5.38 10.84 -7.24
CA GLU A 3 4.61 9.73 -6.67
C GLU A 3 3.78 9.09 -7.80
N GLU A 4 3.94 7.79 -8.03
CA GLU A 4 3.13 7.04 -8.96
C GLU A 4 2.09 6.23 -8.20
N VAL A 5 0.83 6.29 -8.67
CA VAL A 5 -0.25 5.50 -8.07
C VAL A 5 -0.13 4.06 -8.59
N ILE A 6 0.44 3.19 -7.77
CA ILE A 6 0.62 1.76 -8.08
C ILE A 6 -0.66 0.93 -7.86
N GLY A 7 -1.61 1.44 -7.08
CA GLY A 7 -2.80 0.67 -6.72
C GLY A 7 -3.79 1.42 -5.84
N LYS A 8 -4.82 0.70 -5.39
CA LYS A 8 -5.86 1.21 -4.49
C LYS A 8 -6.10 0.24 -3.34
N VAL A 9 -6.28 0.78 -2.14
CA VAL A 9 -6.71 0.02 -0.97
C VAL A 9 -8.16 -0.42 -1.20
N MET A 10 -8.42 -1.72 -1.16
CA MET A 10 -9.75 -2.31 -1.29
C MET A 10 -10.35 -2.58 0.09
N ASP A 11 -9.56 -3.19 0.97
CA ASP A 11 -9.99 -3.59 2.31
C ASP A 11 -8.92 -3.27 3.34
N TYR A 12 -9.36 -3.05 4.58
CA TYR A 12 -8.47 -2.85 5.73
C TYR A 12 -8.92 -3.67 6.93
N PHE A 13 -8.09 -4.64 7.31
CA PHE A 13 -8.30 -5.53 8.45
C PHE A 13 -7.69 -4.92 9.72
N ALA A 14 -8.42 -3.97 10.32
CA ALA A 14 -7.96 -3.23 11.51
C ALA A 14 -7.51 -4.12 12.69
N LYS A 15 -8.05 -5.34 12.83
CA LYS A 15 -7.70 -6.27 13.91
C LYS A 15 -6.27 -6.79 13.82
N ILE A 16 -5.73 -6.93 12.61
CA ILE A 16 -4.38 -7.45 12.35
C ILE A 16 -3.47 -6.42 11.67
N GLY A 17 -3.98 -5.23 11.36
CA GLY A 17 -3.20 -4.15 10.75
C GLY A 17 -2.81 -4.42 9.29
N VAL A 18 -3.63 -5.19 8.55
CA VAL A 18 -3.33 -5.55 7.16
C VAL A 18 -4.26 -4.80 6.21
N ALA A 19 -3.69 -4.16 5.19
CA ALA A 19 -4.44 -3.54 4.10
C ALA A 19 -4.39 -4.45 2.86
N GLY A 20 -5.55 -4.82 2.33
CA GLY A 20 -5.68 -5.44 1.03
C GLY A 20 -5.58 -4.37 -0.05
N ILE A 21 -4.50 -4.39 -0.83
CA ILE A 21 -4.24 -3.41 -1.89
C ILE A 21 -4.34 -4.13 -3.23
N GLN A 22 -5.18 -3.60 -4.12
CA GLN A 22 -5.18 -4.01 -5.51
C GLN A 22 -4.12 -3.20 -6.26
N ILE A 23 -3.04 -3.87 -6.66
CA ILE A 23 -2.01 -3.29 -7.51
C ILE A 23 -2.57 -3.21 -8.94
N THR A 24 -2.64 -2.00 -9.50
CA THR A 24 -3.15 -1.73 -10.85
C THR A 24 -2.05 -1.34 -11.82
N ALA A 25 -0.90 -0.88 -11.32
CA ALA A 25 0.24 -0.48 -12.13
C ALA A 25 1.54 -0.68 -11.34
N GLY A 26 2.61 -1.06 -12.03
CA GLY A 26 3.92 -1.25 -11.42
C GLY A 26 4.05 -2.51 -10.56
N PHE A 27 5.09 -2.52 -9.74
CA PHE A 27 5.40 -3.61 -8.83
C PHE A 27 5.72 -3.02 -7.46
N LEU A 28 5.41 -3.78 -6.41
CA LEU A 28 5.74 -3.43 -5.04
C LEU A 28 6.68 -4.50 -4.49
N SER A 29 7.83 -4.07 -3.98
CA SER A 29 8.82 -4.95 -3.35
C SER A 29 8.92 -4.68 -1.86
N VAL A 30 9.36 -5.69 -1.11
CA VAL A 30 9.74 -5.51 0.29
C VAL A 30 10.91 -4.50 0.36
N GLY A 31 10.79 -3.54 1.27
CA GLY A 31 11.73 -2.42 1.41
C GLY A 31 11.32 -1.14 0.68
N ASP A 32 10.34 -1.19 -0.22
CA ASP A 32 9.82 0.01 -0.86
C ASP A 32 9.07 0.88 0.15
N THR A 33 9.11 2.21 -0.06
CA THR A 33 8.32 3.15 0.74
C THR A 33 7.05 3.52 0.00
N ILE A 34 5.90 3.22 0.59
CA ILE A 34 4.59 3.56 0.05
C ILE A 34 3.94 4.70 0.83
N ARG A 35 3.15 5.50 0.12
CA ARG A 35 2.29 6.51 0.72
C ARG A 35 0.83 6.16 0.47
N ILE A 36 0.09 5.95 1.55
CA ILE A 36 -1.35 5.69 1.53
C ILE A 36 -2.05 7.01 1.84
N LYS A 37 -2.72 7.56 0.83
CA LYS A 37 -3.49 8.80 0.92
C LYS A 37 -4.97 8.52 0.70
N GLY A 38 -5.75 8.72 1.74
CA GLY A 38 -7.21 8.67 1.76
C GLY A 38 -7.81 10.01 2.19
N HIS A 39 -9.11 10.01 2.47
CA HIS A 39 -9.83 11.23 2.85
C HIS A 39 -9.44 11.73 4.26
N THR A 40 -9.20 10.81 5.18
CA THR A 40 -8.87 11.10 6.59
C THR A 40 -7.49 10.61 6.99
N THR A 41 -6.78 9.94 6.09
CA THR A 41 -5.55 9.22 6.39
C THR A 41 -4.49 9.60 5.36
N ASP A 42 -3.34 10.05 5.82
CA ASP A 42 -2.15 10.25 4.99
C ASP A 42 -0.97 9.68 5.77
N LEU A 43 -0.53 8.49 5.35
CA LEU A 43 0.54 7.77 6.03
C LEU A 43 1.56 7.29 5.01
N THR A 44 2.82 7.35 5.42
CA THR A 44 3.94 6.83 4.65
C THR A 44 4.57 5.72 5.46
N GLN A 45 4.72 4.54 4.88
CA GLN A 45 5.39 3.42 5.53
C GLN A 45 6.30 2.66 4.57
N ALA A 46 7.31 2.01 5.13
CA ALA A 46 8.06 0.98 4.42
C ALA A 46 7.23 -0.31 4.34
N VAL A 47 7.40 -1.03 3.24
CA VAL A 47 6.82 -2.36 3.02
C VAL A 47 7.69 -3.39 3.73
N ASP A 48 7.16 -3.94 4.80
CA ASP A 48 7.85 -4.98 5.58
C ASP A 48 7.68 -6.38 4.96
N SER A 49 6.54 -6.62 4.32
CA SER A 49 6.21 -7.89 3.68
C SER A 49 5.16 -7.71 2.57
N VAL A 50 5.30 -8.47 1.48
CA VAL A 50 4.32 -8.60 0.40
C VAL A 50 3.87 -10.05 0.33
N ILE A 51 2.56 -10.27 0.31
CA ILE A 51 1.95 -11.56 0.05
C ILE A 51 1.33 -11.49 -1.34
N SER A 52 1.87 -12.27 -2.27
CA SER A 52 1.35 -12.47 -3.62
C SER A 52 1.03 -13.95 -3.77
N ASP A 53 -0.25 -14.30 -3.81
CA ASP A 53 -0.77 -15.63 -4.17
C ASP A 53 -1.50 -15.52 -5.51
#